data_AF-A0A7Y1XQG5-F1
#
_entry.id   AF-A0A7Y1XQG5-F1
#
_cell.length_a   1.000
_cell.length_b   1.000
_cell.length_c   1.000
_cell.angle_alpha   90.00
_cell.angle_beta   90.00
_cell.angle_gamma   90.00
#
_symmetry.space_group_name_H-M   'P 1'
#
loop_
_entity.id
_entity.type
_entity.pdbx_description
1 polymer ?
#
loop_
_entity_poly.entity_id
_entity_poly.type
_entity_poly.pdbx_seq_one_letter_code
_entity_poly.pdbx_strand_id
1 'polypeptide(L)' 'MAISLTDSAATRVRNYLDARDNGIGLRLGVKKTGCSGYSYVINYAEKIEAGDAVFEDKGVTVVV' A
#
# COMPACT_ATOMS: atom_id res chain seq x y z
N MET A 1 12.80 -10.07 -0.02
CA MET A 1 11.74 -9.05 -0.05
C MET A 1 10.47 -9.70 -0.57
N ALA A 2 9.35 -9.57 0.12
CA ALA A 2 8.09 -10.25 -0.26
C ALA A 2 7.17 -9.39 -1.15
N ILE A 3 7.29 -8.06 -1.08
CA ILE A 3 6.50 -7.10 -1.86
C ILE A 3 7.44 -6.04 -2.44
N SER A 4 7.26 -5.71 -3.71
CA SER A 4 8.05 -4.73 -4.44
C SER A 4 7.16 -3.90 -5.36
N LEU A 5 7.57 -2.66 -5.64
CA LEU A 5 6.96 -1.75 -6.58
C LEU A 5 7.82 -1.63 -7.84
N THR A 6 7.15 -1.46 -8.98
CA THR A 6 7.82 -0.94 -10.18
C THR A 6 8.19 0.53 -9.96
N ASP A 7 9.17 1.05 -10.72
CA ASP A 7 9.56 2.46 -10.62
C ASP A 7 8.38 3.40 -10.93
N SER A 8 7.56 3.02 -11.90
CA SER A 8 6.34 3.76 -12.26
C SER A 8 5.30 3.75 -11.13
N ALA A 9 5.11 2.63 -10.44
CA ALA A 9 4.21 2.54 -9.30
C ALA A 9 4.71 3.38 -8.13
N ALA A 10 6.00 3.25 -7.77
CA ALA A 10 6.60 4.02 -6.69
C ALA A 10 6.50 5.53 -6.95
N THR A 11 6.79 5.97 -8.18
CA THR A 11 6.68 7.38 -8.57
C THR A 11 5.23 7.88 -8.48
N ARG A 12 4.28 7.08 -8.99
CA ARG A 12 2.86 7.43 -8.94
C ARG A 12 2.37 7.57 -7.50
N VAL A 13 2.73 6.64 -6.62
CA VAL A 13 2.33 6.68 -5.21
C VAL A 13 2.94 7.89 -4.51
N ARG A 14 4.25 8.15 -4.68
CA ARG A 14 4.90 9.33 -4.10
C ARG A 14 4.20 10.63 -4.51
N ASN A 15 3.90 10.81 -5.79
CA ASN A 15 3.20 11.99 -6.27
C ASN A 15 1.82 12.20 -5.60
N TYR A 16 1.09 11.12 -5.28
CA TYR A 16 -0.19 11.21 -4.58
C TYR A 16 -0.04 11.44 -3.07
N LEU A 17 1.04 10.93 -2.48
CA LEU A 17 1.36 11.16 -1.07
C LEU A 17 1.83 12.61 -0.87
N ASP A 18 2.66 13.15 -1.75
CA ASP A 18 3.11 14.55 -1.68
C ASP A 18 1.95 15.55 -1.82
N ALA A 19 0.88 15.17 -2.50
CA ALA A 19 -0.35 15.96 -2.63
C ALA A 19 -1.29 15.84 -1.42
N ARG A 20 -0.94 15.06 -0.39
CA ARG A 20 -1.73 14.80 0.82
C ARG A 20 -0.90 15.08 2.07
N ASP A 21 -1.49 15.76 3.05
CA ASP A 21 -0.75 16.09 4.28
C ASP A 21 -0.47 14.87 5.19
N ASN A 22 -1.25 13.78 5.11
CA ASN A 22 -1.25 12.69 6.12
C ASN A 22 -1.04 11.27 5.56
N GLY A 23 -0.58 11.10 4.31
CA GLY A 23 -0.32 9.76 3.77
C GLY A 23 1.04 9.24 4.21
N ILE A 24 1.08 8.19 5.05
CA ILE A 24 2.35 7.54 5.46
C ILE A 24 2.88 6.54 4.42
N GLY A 25 2.04 6.12 3.47
CA GLY A 25 2.39 5.11 2.48
C GLY A 25 1.20 4.50 1.74
N LEU A 26 1.40 3.30 1.21
CA LEU A 26 0.37 2.47 0.58
C LEU A 26 -0.12 1.41 1.56
N ARG A 27 -1.43 1.15 1.61
CA ARG A 27 -2.01 -0.02 2.27
C ARG A 27 -2.51 -1.02 1.24
N LEU A 28 -2.04 -2.25 1.30
CA LEU A 28 -2.46 -3.36 0.46
C LEU A 28 -3.26 -4.36 1.30
N GLY A 29 -4.53 -4.54 0.95
CA GLY A 29 -5.39 -5.53 1.58
C GLY A 29 -5.94 -6.54 0.59
N VAL A 30 -6.64 -7.54 1.11
CA VAL A 30 -7.46 -8.47 0.31
C VAL A 30 -8.89 -8.46 0.83
N LYS A 31 -9.86 -8.48 -0.10
CA LYS A 31 -11.28 -8.64 0.23
C LYS A 31 -11.87 -9.85 -0.49
N LYS A 32 -12.84 -10.52 0.13
CA LYS A 32 -13.62 -11.58 -0.52
C LYS A 32 -14.43 -10.99 -1.69
N THR A 33 -14.54 -11.74 -2.77
CA THR A 33 -15.35 -11.39 -3.94
C THR A 33 -15.98 -12.64 -4.56
N GLY A 34 -17.22 -12.53 -5.04
CA GLY A 34 -17.95 -13.67 -5.62
C GLY A 34 -18.15 -14.84 -4.64
N CYS A 35 -18.32 -16.04 -5.19
CA CYS A 35 -18.63 -17.24 -4.38
C CYS A 35 -17.43 -17.77 -3.59
N SER A 36 -16.20 -17.59 -4.08
CA SER A 36 -14.98 -18.16 -3.48
C SER A 36 -13.70 -17.36 -3.81
N GLY A 37 -13.83 -16.16 -4.37
CA GLY A 37 -12.71 -15.35 -4.84
C GLY A 37 -12.20 -14.33 -3.83
N TYR A 38 -11.02 -13.78 -4.12
CA TYR A 38 -10.43 -12.65 -3.42
C TYR A 38 -9.98 -11.58 -4.42
N SER A 39 -9.92 -10.34 -3.98
CA SER A 39 -9.38 -9.22 -4.77
C SER A 39 -8.49 -8.35 -3.90
N TYR A 40 -7.44 -7.82 -4.51
CA TYR A 40 -6.61 -6.81 -3.86
C TYR A 40 -7.36 -5.49 -3.70
N VAL A 41 -7.08 -4.82 -2.60
CA VAL A 41 -7.54 -3.47 -2.31
C VAL A 41 -6.32 -2.62 -2.05
N ILE A 42 -6.21 -1.50 -2.76
CA ILE A 42 -5.10 -0.57 -2.64
C ILE A 42 -5.66 0.74 -2.11
N ASN A 43 -5.18 1.14 -0.94
CA ASN A 43 -5.54 2.38 -0.27
C ASN A 43 -4.28 3.14 0.14
N TYR A 44 -4.46 4.37 0.61
CA TYR A 44 -3.39 5.08 1.30
C TYR A 44 -3.34 4.59 2.75
N ALA A 45 -2.14 4.37 3.26
CA ALA A 45 -1.94 4.14 4.68
C ALA A 45 -1.91 5.51 5.36
N GLU A 46 -2.79 5.74 6.33
CA GLU A 46 -2.78 6.93 7.19
C GLU A 46 -2.14 6.63 8.56
N LYS A 47 -2.19 5.36 8.98
CA LYS A 47 -1.59 4.85 10.21
C LYS A 47 -1.16 3.39 10.04
N ILE A 48 -0.21 2.97 10.88
CA ILE A 48 0.21 1.57 11.06
C ILE A 48 -0.52 1.05 12.30
N GLU A 49 -1.19 -0.07 12.16
CA GLU A 49 -1.96 -0.74 13.21
C GLU A 49 -1.18 -1.94 13.78
N ALA A 50 -1.56 -2.38 14.98
CA ALA A 50 -0.95 -3.55 15.60
C ALA A 50 -1.27 -4.81 14.79
N GLY A 51 -0.24 -5.50 14.32
CA GLY A 51 -0.37 -6.71 13.51
C GLY A 51 -0.16 -6.48 12.01
N ASP A 52 0.00 -5.23 11.56
CA ASP A 52 0.38 -4.94 10.19
C ASP A 52 1.80 -5.45 9.89
N ALA A 53 1.99 -5.95 8.67
CA ALA A 53 3.32 -6.14 8.12
C ALA A 53 3.73 -4.88 7.34
N VAL A 54 4.91 -4.34 7.65
CA VAL A 54 5.42 -3.12 7.03
C VAL A 54 6.64 -3.46 6.18
N PHE A 55 6.60 -3.02 4.93
CA PHE A 55 7.69 -3.12 3.96
C PHE A 55 8.06 -1.73 3.46
N GLU A 56 9.30 -1.53 3.07
CA GLU A 56 9.74 -0.32 2.39
C GLU A 56 10.34 -0.72 1.05
N ASP A 57 9.88 -0.09 -0.02
CA ASP A 57 10.47 -0.26 -1.35
C ASP A 57 10.47 1.05 -2.13
N LYS A 58 11.63 1.40 -2.70
CA LYS A 58 11.82 2.61 -3.53
C LYS A 58 11.32 3.91 -2.86
N GLY A 59 11.51 4.01 -1.54
CA GLY A 59 11.09 5.16 -0.73
C GLY A 59 9.58 5.25 -0.50
N VAL A 60 8.84 4.14 -0.69
CA VAL A 60 7.42 4.03 -0.38
C VAL A 60 7.23 2.97 0.71
N THR A 61 6.57 3.37 1.81
CA THR A 61 6.11 2.44 2.84
C THR A 61 4.89 1.68 2.34
N VAL A 62 4.90 0.35 2.43
CA VAL A 62 3.79 -0.55 2.12
C VAL A 62 3.35 -1.26 3.38
N VAL A 63 2.09 -1.08 3.74
CA VAL A 63 1.45 -1.68 4.90
C VAL A 63 0.47 -2.75 4.44
N VAL A 64 0.53 -3.94 5.03
CA VAL A 64 -0.33 -5.09 4.69
C VAL A 64 -1.09 -5.55 5.91
#